data_AF-A0A7W7P9Q1-F1
#
_entry.id   AF-A0A7W7P9Q1-F1
#
_cell.length_a   1.000
_cell.length_b   1.000
_cell.length_c   1.000
_cell.angle_alpha   90.00
_cell.angle_beta   90.00
_cell.angle_gamma   90.00
#
_symmetry.space_group_name_H-M   'P 1'
#
loop_
_entity.id
_entity.type
_entity.pdbx_description
1 polymer ?
#
loop_
_entity_poly.entity_id
_entity_poly.type
_entity_poly.pdbx_seq_one_letter_code
_entity_poly.pdbx_strand_id
1 'polypeptide(L)'
;MAVELSGHAGWGGTTSMAMSLAGALSALPLARLALAHGRRTALTAANGLAALGTVGMVLAPVLGSYPLLLAAALLVGLGAAGNLQARFAATDLADDVTRARDLGLVVWSITLGAVAGPNLIGPGAALARPLGLPDTSGPFLLSLAGMLLAVAILQVGLRPDPLTTALRLGGGPPAPRPRLADGLTVLRRERAVALAVTAVVTAHAVMVAVMSMTPVHLACVAQDPASPDEAPGAAHAAQEHAAHAAQEHAAHLDTAPDTFVVIGLVISLHIAGMYALSPVMGHLADRWGRVRLTAAGLGTLVAACLLAGAGRGSVPVVTVGLVLLGLGWSAATVAGSARVSELVRGPDRVLVQAVPGGPGA
;
A
#
# COMPACT_ATOMS: atom_id res chain seq x y z
N MET A 1 8.09 -4.51 15.64
CA MET A 1 6.83 -4.15 16.33
C MET A 1 5.82 -5.29 16.49
N ALA A 2 5.21 -5.86 15.44
CA ALA A 2 4.21 -6.92 15.61
C ALA A 2 4.78 -8.20 16.28
N VAL A 3 5.97 -8.63 15.85
CA VAL A 3 6.70 -9.75 16.46
C VAL A 3 7.11 -9.43 17.89
N GLU A 4 7.67 -8.24 18.15
CA GLU A 4 8.05 -7.77 19.49
C GLU A 4 6.87 -7.80 20.47
N LEU A 5 5.69 -7.31 20.06
CA LEU A 5 4.52 -7.20 20.93
C LEU A 5 3.74 -8.51 21.06
N SER A 6 3.78 -9.40 20.07
CA SER A 6 3.07 -10.69 20.10
C SER A 6 3.92 -11.84 20.63
N GLY A 7 5.25 -11.72 20.61
CA GLY A 7 6.19 -12.80 20.94
C GLY A 7 6.25 -13.93 19.91
N HIS A 8 5.57 -13.84 18.77
CA HIS A 8 5.46 -14.92 17.78
C HIS A 8 5.85 -14.45 16.37
N ALA A 9 6.87 -15.08 15.77
CA ALA A 9 7.35 -14.74 14.43
C ALA A 9 6.27 -14.91 13.34
N GLY A 10 5.41 -15.92 13.46
CA GLY A 10 4.30 -16.15 12.53
C GLY A 10 3.25 -15.04 12.49
N TRP A 11 3.27 -14.13 13.48
CA TRP A 11 2.33 -13.02 13.59
C TRP A 11 2.92 -11.70 13.06
N GLY A 12 4.14 -11.71 12.50
CA GLY A 12 4.79 -10.51 11.99
C GLY A 12 4.00 -9.77 10.91
N GLY A 13 3.21 -10.49 10.11
CA GLY A 13 2.40 -9.91 9.03
C GLY A 13 1.01 -9.40 9.44
N THR A 14 0.55 -9.64 10.67
CA THR A 14 -0.85 -9.35 11.07
C THR A 14 -1.21 -7.87 11.02
N THR A 15 -0.24 -6.99 11.29
CA THR A 15 -0.43 -5.53 11.21
C THR A 15 -0.70 -5.10 9.77
N SER A 16 0.10 -5.58 8.81
CA SER A 16 -0.11 -5.31 7.38
C SER A 16 -1.43 -5.90 6.89
N MET A 17 -1.77 -7.12 7.31
CA MET A 17 -3.05 -7.75 6.98
C MET A 17 -4.24 -6.95 7.51
N ALA A 18 -4.19 -6.46 8.75
CA ALA A 18 -5.21 -5.62 9.34
C ALA A 18 -5.39 -4.32 8.54
N MET A 19 -4.29 -3.63 8.22
CA MET A 19 -4.32 -2.41 7.39
C MET A 19 -4.97 -2.66 6.02
N SER A 20 -4.55 -3.72 5.32
CA SER A 20 -5.08 -4.07 4.01
C SER A 20 -6.56 -4.49 4.06
N LEU A 21 -6.96 -5.27 5.06
CA LEU A 21 -8.35 -5.68 5.27
C LEU A 21 -9.25 -4.48 5.54
N ALA A 22 -8.82 -3.58 6.44
CA ALA A 22 -9.58 -2.37 6.75
C ALA A 22 -9.66 -1.44 5.53
N GLY A 23 -8.57 -1.31 4.77
CA GLY A 23 -8.56 -0.57 3.50
C GLY A 23 -9.56 -1.15 2.49
N ALA A 24 -9.62 -2.47 2.37
CA ALA A 24 -10.59 -3.14 1.51
C ALA A 24 -12.03 -2.90 2.00
N LEU A 25 -12.33 -3.22 3.25
CA LEU A 25 -13.69 -3.11 3.81
C LEU A 25 -14.22 -1.67 3.84
N SER A 26 -13.33 -0.68 3.95
CA SER A 26 -13.69 0.74 4.01
C SER A 26 -13.92 1.40 2.64
N ALA A 27 -13.55 0.74 1.54
CA ALA A 27 -13.66 1.34 0.21
C ALA A 27 -15.11 1.72 -0.14
N LEU A 28 -16.07 0.82 0.10
CA LEU A 28 -17.49 1.07 -0.19
C LEU A 28 -18.15 2.07 0.77
N PRO A 29 -17.96 1.98 2.11
CA PRO A 29 -18.39 3.03 3.03
C PRO A 29 -17.86 4.42 2.67
N LEU A 30 -16.58 4.54 2.29
CA LEU A 30 -15.98 5.81 1.89
C LEU A 30 -16.58 6.34 0.58
N ALA A 31 -16.84 5.48 -0.40
CA ALA A 31 -17.51 5.87 -1.63
C ALA A 31 -18.95 6.37 -1.38
N ARG A 32 -19.69 5.71 -0.50
CA ARG A 32 -21.02 6.16 -0.06
C ARG A 32 -20.97 7.49 0.67
N LEU A 33 -19.98 7.67 1.55
CA LEU A 33 -19.75 8.92 2.24
C LEU A 33 -19.45 10.05 1.25
N ALA A 34 -18.67 9.77 0.20
CA ALA A 34 -18.38 10.73 -0.86
C ALA A 34 -19.63 11.14 -1.63
N LEU A 35 -20.49 10.18 -2.00
CA LEU A 35 -21.76 10.47 -2.67
C LEU A 35 -22.75 11.26 -1.79
N ALA A 36 -22.75 11.02 -0.48
CA ALA A 36 -23.68 11.67 0.44
C ALA A 36 -23.22 13.08 0.87
N HIS A 37 -21.92 13.27 1.12
CA HIS A 37 -21.38 14.47 1.76
C HIS A 37 -20.22 15.13 1.00
N GLY A 38 -19.95 14.69 -0.23
CA GLY A 38 -18.86 15.19 -1.07
C GLY A 38 -17.54 14.45 -0.86
N ARG A 39 -16.67 14.53 -1.87
CA ARG A 39 -15.35 13.89 -1.92
C ARG A 39 -14.44 14.41 -0.81
N ARG A 40 -14.45 15.72 -0.56
CA ARG A 40 -13.66 16.39 0.48
C ARG A 40 -13.91 15.78 1.86
N THR A 41 -15.18 15.61 2.22
CA THR A 41 -15.59 15.06 3.52
C THR A 41 -15.12 13.61 3.67
N ALA A 42 -15.29 12.80 2.63
CA ALA A 42 -14.87 11.40 2.65
C ALA A 42 -13.35 11.24 2.80
N LEU A 43 -12.56 11.99 2.02
CA LEU A 43 -11.09 11.92 2.08
C LEU A 43 -10.55 12.48 3.40
N THR A 44 -11.17 13.54 3.93
CA THR A 44 -10.81 14.12 5.23
C THR A 44 -11.10 13.14 6.37
N ALA A 45 -12.27 12.49 6.35
CA ALA A 45 -12.63 11.49 7.36
C ALA A 45 -11.68 10.27 7.34
N ALA A 46 -11.33 9.78 6.14
CA ALA A 46 -10.36 8.69 5.98
C ALA A 46 -8.98 9.04 6.58
N ASN A 47 -8.42 10.20 6.22
CA ASN A 47 -7.12 10.63 6.73
C ASN A 47 -7.17 11.01 8.21
N GLY A 48 -8.28 11.57 8.70
CA GLY A 48 -8.46 11.88 10.12
C GLY A 48 -8.54 10.63 11.00
N LEU A 49 -9.29 9.61 10.58
CA LEU A 49 -9.33 8.31 11.26
C LEU A 49 -7.98 7.61 11.23
N ALA A 50 -7.25 7.71 10.11
CA ALA A 50 -5.89 7.19 10.01
C ALA A 50 -4.91 7.90 10.94
N ALA A 51 -4.98 9.23 11.05
CA ALA A 51 -4.18 10.01 12.01
C ALA A 51 -4.44 9.55 13.45
N LEU A 52 -5.70 9.28 13.79
CA LEU A 52 -6.10 8.71 15.08
C LEU A 52 -5.51 7.31 15.29
N GLY A 53 -5.54 6.46 14.25
CA GLY A 53 -4.86 5.16 14.25
C GLY A 53 -3.34 5.27 14.42
N THR A 54 -2.70 6.26 13.80
CA THR A 54 -1.26 6.52 13.92
C THR A 54 -0.88 6.93 15.34
N VAL A 55 -1.72 7.68 16.05
CA VAL A 55 -1.53 7.92 17.49
C VAL A 55 -1.56 6.58 18.26
N GLY A 56 -2.49 5.69 17.92
CA GLY A 56 -2.53 4.34 18.48
C GLY A 56 -1.28 3.50 18.17
N MET A 57 -0.69 3.64 16.98
CA MET A 57 0.57 2.98 16.59
C MET A 57 1.76 3.45 17.45
N VAL A 58 1.79 4.72 17.84
CA VAL A 58 2.81 5.27 18.75
C VAL A 58 2.59 4.77 20.19
N LEU A 59 1.34 4.66 20.62
CA LEU A 59 1.01 4.26 21.99
C LEU A 59 1.12 2.75 22.23
N ALA A 60 0.90 1.91 21.20
CA ALA A 60 0.90 0.45 21.37
C ALA A 60 2.23 -0.12 21.91
N PRO A 61 3.41 0.30 21.43
CA PRO A 61 4.69 -0.10 22.01
C PRO A 61 4.89 0.40 23.44
N VAL A 62 4.50 1.65 23.72
CA VAL A 62 4.63 2.27 25.05
C VAL A 62 3.80 1.51 26.10
N LEU A 63 2.61 1.04 25.70
CA LEU A 63 1.70 0.29 26.56
C LEU A 63 1.92 -1.23 26.49
N GLY A 64 2.86 -1.72 25.66
CA GLY A 64 3.09 -3.16 25.47
C GLY A 64 1.86 -3.92 24.95
N SER A 65 0.95 -3.27 24.19
CA SER A 65 -0.37 -3.82 23.85
C SER A 65 -0.49 -4.22 22.38
N TYR A 66 -0.42 -5.53 22.12
CA TYR A 66 -0.67 -6.09 20.78
C TYR A 66 -2.13 -5.89 20.28
N PRO A 67 -3.19 -6.00 21.09
CA PRO A 67 -4.54 -5.68 20.63
C PRO A 67 -4.71 -4.22 20.21
N LEU A 68 -4.07 -3.28 20.94
CA LEU A 68 -4.08 -1.87 20.57
C LEU A 68 -3.37 -1.65 19.24
N LEU A 69 -2.24 -2.34 19.01
CA LEU A 69 -1.55 -2.35 17.73
C LEU A 69 -2.51 -2.76 16.59
N LEU A 70 -3.22 -3.88 16.74
CA LEU A 70 -4.14 -4.33 15.69
C LEU A 70 -5.29 -3.34 15.46
N ALA A 71 -5.90 -2.80 16.52
CA ALA A 71 -6.97 -1.81 16.41
C ALA A 71 -6.50 -0.52 15.71
N ALA A 72 -5.30 -0.04 16.07
CA ALA A 72 -4.67 1.10 15.43
C ALA A 72 -4.34 0.82 13.96
N ALA A 73 -3.90 -0.40 13.62
CA ALA A 73 -3.58 -0.80 12.26
C ALA A 73 -4.83 -0.80 11.37
N LEU A 74 -5.97 -1.27 11.89
CA LEU A 74 -7.26 -1.18 11.20
C LEU A 74 -7.61 0.29 10.89
N LEU A 75 -7.45 1.20 11.86
CA LEU A 75 -7.72 2.63 11.66
C LEU A 75 -6.79 3.28 10.61
N VAL A 76 -5.49 2.97 10.64
CA VAL A 76 -4.55 3.43 9.61
C VAL A 76 -4.94 2.90 8.22
N GLY A 77 -5.44 1.65 8.15
CA GLY A 77 -5.95 1.04 6.92
C GLY A 77 -7.07 1.83 6.24
N LEU A 78 -7.94 2.51 6.99
CA LEU A 78 -8.98 3.40 6.43
C LEU A 78 -8.35 4.56 5.64
N GLY A 79 -7.22 5.10 6.10
CA GLY A 79 -6.48 6.14 5.38
C GLY A 79 -5.90 5.65 4.06
N ALA A 80 -5.41 4.41 4.03
CA ALA A 80 -4.92 3.79 2.80
C ALA A 80 -6.03 3.70 1.73
N ALA A 81 -7.26 3.35 2.13
CA ALA A 81 -8.41 3.40 1.22
C ALA A 81 -8.72 4.82 0.73
N GLY A 82 -8.67 5.81 1.63
CA GLY A 82 -8.79 7.22 1.26
C GLY A 82 -7.74 7.64 0.22
N ASN A 83 -6.50 7.22 0.40
CA ASN A 83 -5.40 7.54 -0.51
C ASN A 83 -5.61 6.89 -1.90
N LEU A 84 -6.05 5.63 -1.94
CA LEU A 84 -6.43 4.93 -3.18
C LEU A 84 -7.64 5.57 -3.89
N GLN A 85 -8.53 6.23 -3.14
CA GLN A 85 -9.69 6.94 -3.69
C GLN A 85 -9.40 8.40 -4.08
N ALA A 86 -8.32 9.00 -3.57
CA ALA A 86 -7.96 10.39 -3.86
C ALA A 86 -7.79 10.64 -5.37
N ARG A 87 -7.32 9.64 -6.11
CA ARG A 87 -7.21 9.67 -7.58
C ARG A 87 -8.55 9.93 -8.29
N PHE A 88 -9.68 9.55 -7.70
CA PHE A 88 -11.00 9.82 -8.28
C PHE A 88 -11.40 11.29 -8.17
N ALA A 89 -10.89 12.02 -7.16
CA ALA A 89 -11.14 13.45 -7.02
C ALA A 89 -10.59 14.24 -8.22
N ALA A 90 -9.44 13.83 -8.76
CA ALA A 90 -8.88 14.45 -9.97
C ALA A 90 -9.72 14.15 -11.21
N THR A 91 -10.26 12.93 -11.33
CA THR A 91 -11.09 12.55 -12.48
C THR A 91 -12.54 13.02 -12.39
N ASP A 92 -12.98 13.53 -11.23
CA ASP A 92 -14.38 13.96 -11.06
C ASP A 92 -14.71 15.16 -11.96
N LEU A 93 -13.75 16.05 -12.23
CA LEU A 93 -13.88 17.23 -13.10
C LEU A 93 -13.03 17.17 -14.39
N ALA A 94 -12.26 16.09 -14.60
CA ALA A 94 -11.40 15.96 -15.78
C ALA A 94 -12.20 15.59 -17.03
N ASP A 95 -11.87 16.24 -18.15
CA ASP A 95 -12.41 15.90 -19.45
C ASP A 95 -11.88 14.53 -19.93
N ASP A 96 -12.63 13.87 -20.81
CA ASP A 96 -12.33 12.52 -21.31
C ASP A 96 -10.95 12.42 -21.98
N VAL A 97 -10.41 13.55 -22.46
CA VAL A 97 -9.10 13.63 -23.13
C VAL A 97 -7.93 13.68 -22.12
N THR A 98 -8.09 14.34 -20.97
CA THR A 98 -6.99 14.52 -19.99
C THR A 98 -7.05 13.55 -18.82
N ARG A 99 -8.18 12.85 -18.64
CA ARG A 99 -8.46 11.97 -17.49
C ARG A 99 -7.33 10.99 -17.15
N ALA A 100 -6.74 10.32 -18.14
CA ALA A 100 -5.65 9.37 -17.91
C ALA A 100 -4.37 10.05 -17.40
N ARG A 101 -4.05 11.24 -17.92
CA ARG A 101 -2.91 12.06 -17.49
C ARG A 101 -3.12 12.59 -16.06
N ASP A 102 -4.31 13.09 -15.77
CA ASP A 102 -4.64 13.66 -14.46
C ASP A 102 -4.61 12.57 -13.38
N LEU A 103 -5.14 11.38 -13.69
CA LEU A 103 -5.01 10.19 -12.84
C LEU A 103 -3.53 9.82 -12.62
N GLY A 104 -2.73 9.81 -13.69
CA GLY A 104 -1.31 9.49 -13.64
C GLY A 104 -0.50 10.46 -12.78
N LEU A 105 -0.80 11.76 -12.83
CA LEU A 105 -0.14 12.78 -11.99
C LEU A 105 -0.41 12.57 -10.50
N VAL A 106 -1.67 12.29 -10.14
CA VAL A 106 -2.02 12.00 -8.73
C VAL A 106 -1.31 10.73 -8.26
N VAL A 107 -1.33 9.66 -9.07
CA VAL A 107 -0.66 8.41 -8.72
C VAL A 107 0.86 8.61 -8.63
N TRP A 108 1.46 9.41 -9.52
CA TRP A 108 2.88 9.75 -9.46
C TRP A 108 3.24 10.51 -8.18
N SER A 109 2.38 11.41 -7.70
CA SER A 109 2.64 12.16 -6.45
C SER A 109 2.77 11.25 -5.21
N ILE A 110 2.10 10.08 -5.22
CA ILE A 110 2.23 9.07 -4.16
C ILE A 110 3.68 8.57 -4.07
N THR A 111 4.42 8.54 -5.18
CA THR A 111 5.84 8.14 -5.23
C THR A 111 6.68 8.97 -4.27
N LEU A 112 6.45 10.29 -4.17
CA LEU A 112 7.24 11.17 -3.31
C LEU A 112 7.13 10.73 -1.84
N GLY A 113 5.90 10.56 -1.35
CA GLY A 113 5.65 10.11 0.02
C GLY A 113 6.10 8.66 0.25
N ALA A 114 5.87 7.79 -0.73
CA ALA A 114 6.16 6.37 -0.60
C ALA A 114 7.67 6.06 -0.67
N VAL A 115 8.46 6.83 -1.43
CA VAL A 115 9.94 6.77 -1.42
C VAL A 115 10.50 7.45 -0.18
N ALA A 116 9.92 8.58 0.27
CA ALA A 116 10.33 9.21 1.51
C ALA A 116 10.09 8.30 2.73
N GLY A 117 8.98 7.57 2.77
CA GLY A 117 8.54 6.77 3.91
C GLY A 117 9.63 5.88 4.55
N PRO A 118 10.22 4.90 3.84
CA PRO A 118 11.28 4.06 4.39
C PRO A 118 12.54 4.85 4.79
N ASN A 119 12.89 5.89 4.03
CA ASN A 119 14.04 6.75 4.32
C ASN A 119 13.84 7.65 5.55
N LEU A 120 12.59 7.84 5.98
CA LEU A 120 12.24 8.56 7.21
C LEU A 120 12.30 7.68 8.46
N ILE A 121 12.64 6.39 8.35
CA ILE A 121 12.73 5.51 9.52
C ILE A 121 13.85 5.96 10.47
N GLY A 122 15.07 6.16 9.95
CA GLY A 122 16.20 6.65 10.74
C GLY A 122 15.96 8.04 11.36
N PRO A 123 15.61 9.07 10.56
CA PRO A 123 15.25 10.39 11.08
C PRO A 123 14.07 10.36 12.06
N GLY A 124 13.08 9.49 11.84
CA GLY A 124 11.96 9.30 12.75
C GLY A 124 12.39 8.77 14.11
N ALA A 125 13.27 7.76 14.15
CA ALA A 125 13.83 7.25 15.40
C ALA A 125 14.59 8.34 16.16
N ALA A 126 15.37 9.17 15.47
CA ALA A 126 16.09 10.30 16.09
C ALA A 126 15.13 11.33 16.73
N LEU A 127 13.95 11.56 16.14
CA LEU A 127 12.90 12.42 16.70
C LEU A 127 12.19 11.80 17.91
N ALA A 128 12.11 10.47 18.00
CA ALA A 128 11.43 9.76 19.09
C ALA A 128 12.24 9.77 20.40
N ARG A 129 13.57 9.62 20.31
CA ARG A 129 14.48 9.55 21.47
C ARG A 129 14.34 10.69 22.48
N PRO A 130 14.37 11.98 22.10
CA PRO A 130 14.23 13.08 23.07
C PRO A 130 12.84 13.12 23.73
N LEU A 131 11.83 12.49 23.13
CA LEU A 131 10.48 12.38 23.68
C LEU A 131 10.31 11.17 24.61
N GLY A 132 11.36 10.37 24.82
CA GLY A 132 11.30 9.14 25.63
C GLY A 132 10.47 8.03 24.97
N LEU A 133 10.24 8.09 23.66
CA LEU A 133 9.44 7.11 22.92
C LEU A 133 10.35 6.02 22.31
N PRO A 134 9.85 4.78 22.14
CA PRO A 134 10.58 3.73 21.44
C PRO A 134 10.96 4.13 20.01
N ASP A 135 12.15 3.74 19.54
CA ASP A 135 12.62 4.03 18.17
C ASP A 135 11.63 3.57 17.09
N THR A 136 10.91 2.47 17.34
CA THR A 136 9.85 1.92 16.47
C THR A 136 8.64 2.84 16.30
N SER A 137 8.43 3.80 17.22
CA SER A 137 7.33 4.78 17.18
C SER A 137 7.68 6.01 16.33
N GLY A 138 8.96 6.28 16.10
CA GLY A 138 9.45 7.46 15.39
C GLY A 138 8.85 7.70 14.00
N PRO A 139 8.79 6.70 13.10
CA PRO A 139 8.21 6.85 11.77
C PRO A 139 6.71 7.23 11.81
N PHE A 140 6.00 6.84 12.87
CA PHE A 140 4.59 7.15 13.04
C PHE A 140 4.35 8.61 13.46
N LEU A 141 5.30 9.25 14.16
CA LEU A 141 5.21 10.69 14.46
C LEU A 141 5.25 11.54 13.18
N LEU A 142 6.15 11.19 12.26
CA LEU A 142 6.26 11.83 10.95
C LEU A 142 5.01 11.57 10.09
N SER A 143 4.51 10.33 10.13
CA SER A 143 3.27 9.96 9.45
C SER A 143 2.07 10.75 9.98
N LEU A 144 1.97 10.95 11.29
CA LEU A 144 0.92 11.75 11.92
C LEU A 144 0.95 13.19 11.43
N ALA A 145 2.13 13.82 11.43
CA ALA A 145 2.30 15.18 10.89
C ALA A 145 1.89 15.25 9.41
N GLY A 146 2.30 14.27 8.61
CA GLY A 146 1.93 14.16 7.19
C GLY A 146 0.42 13.99 6.99
N MET A 147 -0.26 13.16 7.78
CA MET A 147 -1.71 12.97 7.70
C MET A 147 -2.50 14.23 8.10
N LEU A 148 -2.05 14.94 9.15
CA LEU A 148 -2.66 16.22 9.54
C LEU A 148 -2.46 17.29 8.47
N LEU A 149 -1.27 17.36 7.88
CA LEU A 149 -1.00 18.25 6.75
C LEU A 149 -1.87 17.89 5.54
N ALA A 150 -2.02 16.61 5.22
CA ALA A 150 -2.90 16.15 4.15
C ALA A 150 -4.36 16.56 4.40
N VAL A 151 -4.86 16.41 5.64
CA VAL A 151 -6.20 16.90 6.03
C VAL A 151 -6.33 18.41 5.80
N ALA A 152 -5.34 19.20 6.21
CA ALA A 152 -5.35 20.65 5.98
C ALA A 152 -5.37 21.00 4.48
N ILE A 153 -4.51 20.35 3.69
CA ILE A 153 -4.44 20.54 2.24
C ILE A 153 -5.76 20.16 1.58
N LEU A 154 -6.36 19.01 1.91
CA LEU A 154 -7.65 18.57 1.35
C LEU A 154 -8.78 19.54 1.71
N GLN A 155 -8.78 20.07 2.93
CA GLN A 155 -9.81 21.00 3.38
C GLN A 155 -9.74 22.34 2.68
N VAL A 156 -8.56 22.81 2.29
CA VAL A 156 -8.36 24.07 1.55
C VAL A 156 -8.46 23.85 0.04
N GLY A 157 -7.77 22.86 -0.49
CA GLY A 157 -7.58 22.61 -1.93
C GLY A 157 -8.77 21.99 -2.65
N LEU A 158 -9.69 21.32 -1.95
CA LEU A 158 -10.92 20.78 -2.55
C LEU A 158 -12.15 21.70 -2.33
N ARG A 159 -11.94 23.02 -2.34
CA ARG A 159 -13.01 24.03 -2.31
C ARG A 159 -13.12 24.70 -3.69
N PRO A 160 -14.26 24.60 -4.40
CA PRO A 160 -15.47 23.82 -4.10
C PRO A 160 -15.28 22.30 -4.27
N ASP A 161 -16.14 21.51 -3.64
CA ASP A 161 -16.02 20.04 -3.66
C ASP A 161 -16.17 19.49 -5.10
N PRO A 162 -15.19 18.72 -5.62
CA PRO A 162 -15.14 18.37 -7.04
C PRO A 162 -16.30 17.47 -7.47
N LEU A 163 -16.69 16.51 -6.62
CA LEU A 163 -17.76 15.56 -6.93
C LEU A 163 -19.12 16.26 -6.96
N THR A 164 -19.42 17.12 -5.98
CA THR A 164 -20.68 17.88 -5.99
C THR A 164 -20.74 18.88 -7.14
N THR A 165 -19.59 19.41 -7.58
CA THR A 165 -19.50 20.33 -8.71
C THR A 165 -19.74 19.55 -10.02
N ALA A 166 -19.12 18.39 -10.19
CA ALA A 166 -19.32 17.52 -11.34
C ALA A 166 -20.77 17.07 -11.50
N LEU A 167 -21.43 16.67 -10.39
CA LEU A 167 -22.84 16.27 -10.40
C LEU A 167 -23.77 17.45 -10.76
N ARG A 168 -23.42 18.68 -10.36
CA ARG A 168 -24.18 19.89 -10.72
C ARG A 168 -24.02 20.25 -12.19
N LEU A 169 -22.80 20.17 -12.73
CA LEU A 169 -22.52 20.44 -14.14
C LEU A 169 -23.14 19.38 -15.08
N GLY A 170 -23.32 18.15 -14.60
CA GLY A 170 -23.93 17.06 -15.35
C GLY A 170 -25.40 17.27 -15.72
N GLY A 171 -26.10 18.24 -15.11
CA GLY A 171 -27.41 18.77 -15.55
C GLY A 171 -28.60 17.79 -15.60
N GLY A 172 -28.41 16.50 -15.32
CA GLY A 172 -29.45 15.48 -15.37
C GLY A 172 -30.32 15.45 -14.10
N PRO A 173 -31.53 14.85 -14.18
CA PRO A 173 -32.34 14.59 -12.99
C PRO A 173 -31.52 13.79 -11.95
N PRO A 174 -31.76 13.98 -10.63
CA PRO A 174 -31.01 13.28 -9.60
C PRO A 174 -31.15 11.77 -9.81
N ALA A 175 -30.08 11.16 -10.30
CA ALA A 175 -30.04 9.72 -10.49
C ALA A 175 -30.21 9.04 -9.13
N PRO A 176 -30.94 7.90 -9.05
CA PRO A 176 -31.07 7.14 -7.82
C PRO A 176 -29.70 6.90 -7.20
N ARG A 177 -29.59 7.06 -5.86
CA ARG A 177 -28.35 6.74 -5.17
C ARG A 177 -28.00 5.29 -5.48
N PRO A 178 -26.85 5.02 -6.10
CA PRO A 178 -26.54 3.67 -6.56
C PRO A 178 -26.44 2.75 -5.34
N ARG A 179 -26.97 1.53 -5.46
CA ARG A 179 -26.94 0.52 -4.40
C ARG A 179 -25.80 -0.46 -4.68
N LEU A 180 -25.34 -1.15 -3.63
CA LEU A 180 -24.34 -2.22 -3.80
C LEU A 180 -24.84 -3.33 -4.71
N ALA A 181 -26.14 -3.63 -4.62
CA ALA A 181 -26.79 -4.58 -5.50
C ALA A 181 -26.65 -4.20 -6.98
N ASP A 182 -26.67 -2.91 -7.31
CA ASP A 182 -26.58 -2.44 -8.71
C ASP A 182 -25.17 -2.68 -9.26
N GLY A 183 -24.13 -2.33 -8.49
CA GLY A 183 -22.73 -2.62 -8.85
C GLY A 183 -22.43 -4.11 -8.97
N LEU A 184 -22.95 -4.93 -8.04
CA LEU A 184 -22.81 -6.40 -8.11
C LEU A 184 -23.57 -6.99 -9.30
N THR A 185 -24.72 -6.42 -9.65
CA THR A 185 -25.50 -6.86 -10.82
C THR A 185 -24.76 -6.55 -12.12
N VAL A 186 -24.15 -5.38 -12.23
CA VAL A 186 -23.29 -5.01 -13.38
C VAL A 186 -22.09 -5.97 -13.47
N LEU A 187 -21.43 -6.26 -12.35
CA LEU A 187 -20.31 -7.21 -12.31
C LEU A 187 -20.73 -8.62 -12.76
N ARG A 188 -21.92 -9.09 -12.36
CA ARG A 188 -22.44 -10.41 -12.74
C ARG A 188 -22.89 -10.48 -14.20
N ARG A 189 -23.41 -9.39 -14.76
CA ARG A 189 -23.91 -9.35 -16.14
C ARG A 189 -22.79 -9.14 -17.16
N GLU A 190 -21.85 -8.26 -16.88
CA GLU A 190 -20.81 -7.86 -17.83
C GLU A 190 -19.49 -8.56 -17.54
N ARG A 191 -19.22 -9.65 -18.29
CA ARG A 191 -17.96 -10.42 -18.15
C ARG A 191 -16.71 -9.54 -18.32
N ALA A 192 -16.78 -8.52 -19.18
CA ALA A 192 -15.66 -7.60 -19.38
C ALA A 192 -15.35 -6.76 -18.13
N VAL A 193 -16.38 -6.33 -17.39
CA VAL A 193 -16.21 -5.60 -16.11
C VAL A 193 -15.70 -6.56 -15.05
N ALA A 194 -16.26 -7.77 -14.97
CA ALA A 194 -15.81 -8.81 -14.05
C ALA A 194 -14.32 -9.12 -14.20
N LEU A 195 -13.87 -9.36 -15.42
CA LEU A 195 -12.46 -9.67 -15.71
C LEU A 195 -11.52 -8.51 -15.37
N ALA A 196 -11.93 -7.27 -15.62
CA ALA A 196 -11.10 -6.11 -15.28
C ALA A 196 -10.98 -5.92 -13.76
N VAL A 197 -12.10 -6.08 -13.03
CA VAL A 197 -12.10 -6.00 -11.55
C VAL A 197 -11.31 -7.15 -10.94
N THR A 198 -11.49 -8.39 -11.39
CA THR A 198 -10.74 -9.54 -10.87
C THR A 198 -9.25 -9.42 -11.14
N ALA A 199 -8.83 -8.91 -12.31
CA ALA A 199 -7.43 -8.66 -12.60
C ALA A 199 -6.80 -7.66 -11.60
N VAL A 200 -7.48 -6.54 -11.33
CA VAL A 200 -7.00 -5.52 -10.39
C VAL A 200 -6.94 -6.07 -8.96
N VAL A 201 -7.97 -6.82 -8.54
CA VAL A 201 -8.02 -7.44 -7.20
C VAL A 201 -6.90 -8.47 -7.05
N THR A 202 -6.69 -9.34 -8.04
CA THR A 202 -5.61 -10.33 -8.03
C THR A 202 -4.24 -9.66 -7.97
N ALA A 203 -4.01 -8.62 -8.77
CA ALA A 203 -2.76 -7.86 -8.73
C ALA A 203 -2.50 -7.27 -7.33
N HIS A 204 -3.54 -6.71 -6.69
CA HIS A 204 -3.43 -6.15 -5.34
C HIS A 204 -3.20 -7.23 -4.28
N ALA A 205 -3.87 -8.38 -4.38
CA ALA A 205 -3.72 -9.49 -3.44
C ALA A 205 -2.30 -10.08 -3.49
N VAL A 206 -1.76 -10.34 -4.69
CA VAL A 206 -0.38 -10.79 -4.89
C VAL A 206 0.59 -9.77 -4.29
N MET A 207 0.35 -8.49 -4.53
CA MET A 207 1.20 -7.42 -4.01
C MET A 207 1.26 -7.41 -2.48
N VAL A 208 0.10 -7.38 -1.82
CA VAL A 208 0.00 -7.37 -0.36
C VAL A 208 0.65 -8.61 0.25
N ALA A 209 0.42 -9.79 -0.34
CA ALA A 209 0.99 -11.04 0.15
C ALA A 209 2.52 -11.02 0.12
N VAL A 210 3.13 -10.63 -1.00
CA VAL A 210 4.59 -10.60 -1.15
C VAL A 210 5.22 -9.50 -0.28
N MET A 211 4.66 -8.29 -0.26
CA MET A 211 5.21 -7.18 0.55
C MET A 211 5.10 -7.40 2.06
N SER A 212 4.13 -8.20 2.52
CA SER A 212 4.01 -8.47 3.95
C SER A 212 5.12 -9.38 4.47
N MET A 213 5.64 -10.30 3.65
CA MET A 213 6.69 -11.25 4.04
C MET A 213 8.11 -10.78 3.67
N THR A 214 8.25 -9.94 2.64
CA THR A 214 9.56 -9.51 2.12
C THR A 214 10.45 -8.83 3.17
N PRO A 215 9.99 -7.86 3.99
CA PRO A 215 10.85 -7.22 4.98
C PRO A 215 11.31 -8.21 6.06
N VAL A 216 10.43 -9.14 6.44
CA VAL A 216 10.76 -10.20 7.41
C VAL A 216 11.85 -11.11 6.82
N HIS A 217 11.68 -11.53 5.57
CA HIS A 217 12.66 -12.34 4.86
C HIS A 217 14.02 -11.65 4.74
N LEU A 218 14.05 -10.38 4.32
CA LEU A 218 15.29 -9.61 4.21
C LEU A 218 15.97 -9.40 5.56
N ALA A 219 15.20 -9.21 6.63
CA ALA A 219 15.74 -9.13 7.99
C ALA A 219 16.36 -10.47 8.44
N CYS A 220 15.72 -11.60 8.14
CA CYS A 220 16.28 -12.92 8.45
C CYS A 220 17.57 -13.21 7.66
N VAL A 221 17.57 -12.93 6.35
CA VAL A 221 18.77 -13.13 5.50
C VAL A 221 19.93 -12.24 5.92
N ALA A 222 19.66 -11.03 6.40
CA ALA A 222 20.69 -10.13 6.91
C ALA A 222 21.24 -10.55 8.29
N GLN A 223 20.46 -11.28 9.09
CA GLN A 223 20.83 -11.74 10.43
C GLN A 223 21.54 -13.10 10.44
N ASP A 224 21.40 -13.92 9.41
CA ASP A 224 21.97 -15.27 9.36
C ASP A 224 22.73 -15.52 8.04
N PRO A 225 23.96 -14.98 7.89
CA PRO A 225 24.77 -15.15 6.68
C PRO A 225 25.36 -16.56 6.52
N ALA A 226 25.24 -17.44 7.52
CA ALA A 226 25.91 -18.74 7.56
C ALA A 226 24.90 -19.91 7.55
N SER A 227 24.50 -20.37 6.36
CA SER A 227 23.83 -21.67 6.24
C SER A 227 24.82 -22.81 6.60
N PRO A 228 24.45 -23.80 7.42
CA PRO A 228 25.35 -24.82 8.00
C PRO A 228 25.85 -25.94 7.05
N ASP A 229 25.92 -25.71 5.74
CA ASP A 229 26.21 -26.77 4.78
C ASP A 229 27.70 -27.18 4.69
N GLU A 230 28.59 -26.62 5.52
CA GLU A 230 30.01 -27.01 5.55
C GLU A 230 30.56 -27.30 6.96
N ALA A 231 30.72 -28.62 7.21
CA ALA A 231 31.73 -29.29 8.05
C ALA A 231 31.44 -29.66 9.54
N PRO A 232 31.85 -30.88 9.99
CA PRO A 232 31.71 -31.35 11.38
C PRO A 232 32.91 -30.98 12.27
N GLY A 233 32.68 -30.19 13.33
CA GLY A 233 33.70 -29.84 14.34
C GLY A 233 33.19 -29.05 15.57
N ALA A 234 31.88 -29.04 15.82
CA ALA A 234 31.17 -27.98 16.55
C ALA A 234 31.26 -27.99 18.11
N ALA A 235 32.03 -28.87 18.74
CA ALA A 235 32.01 -28.96 20.21
C ALA A 235 33.08 -28.13 20.93
N HIS A 236 34.21 -27.80 20.29
CA HIS A 236 35.26 -26.95 20.89
C HIS A 236 35.17 -25.48 20.47
N ALA A 237 34.57 -25.17 19.32
CA ALA A 237 34.35 -23.79 18.87
C ALA A 237 33.24 -23.06 19.66
N ALA A 238 32.27 -23.78 20.22
CA ALA A 238 31.11 -23.20 20.90
C ALA A 238 31.47 -22.36 22.14
N GLN A 239 32.60 -22.63 22.78
CA GLN A 239 33.00 -21.94 24.02
C GLN A 239 33.84 -20.68 23.75
N GLU A 240 34.64 -20.65 22.69
CA GLU A 240 35.32 -19.43 22.21
C GLU A 240 34.36 -18.52 21.43
N HIS A 241 33.39 -19.09 20.68
CA HIS A 241 32.31 -18.34 20.05
C HIS A 241 31.37 -17.67 21.05
N ALA A 242 31.19 -18.17 22.28
CA ALA A 242 30.34 -17.50 23.26
C ALA A 242 30.95 -16.20 23.80
N ALA A 243 32.28 -16.13 23.90
CA ALA A 243 33.01 -14.91 24.27
C ALA A 243 33.10 -13.93 23.08
N HIS A 244 33.33 -14.44 21.86
CA HIS A 244 33.25 -13.64 20.63
C HIS A 244 31.83 -13.16 20.33
N ALA A 245 30.78 -13.94 20.60
CA ALA A 245 29.38 -13.57 20.40
C ALA A 245 28.92 -12.45 21.34
N ALA A 246 29.44 -12.37 22.57
CA ALA A 246 29.17 -11.25 23.46
C ALA A 246 29.82 -9.94 22.97
N GLN A 247 30.97 -10.06 22.30
CA GLN A 247 31.71 -8.94 21.71
C GLN A 247 31.18 -8.55 20.31
N GLU A 248 30.68 -9.52 19.54
CA GLU A 248 29.93 -9.35 18.30
C GLU A 248 28.53 -8.79 18.55
N HIS A 249 27.85 -9.12 19.65
CA HIS A 249 26.55 -8.50 20.00
C HIS A 249 26.69 -7.00 20.28
N ALA A 250 27.85 -6.57 20.79
CA ALA A 250 28.19 -5.16 20.96
C ALA A 250 28.59 -4.48 19.63
N ALA A 251 29.18 -5.22 18.69
CA ALA A 251 29.45 -4.75 17.32
C ALA A 251 28.22 -4.83 16.38
N HIS A 252 27.21 -5.65 16.72
CA HIS A 252 25.96 -5.82 15.96
C HIS A 252 25.02 -4.63 16.05
N LEU A 253 25.26 -3.73 17.01
CA LEU A 253 24.57 -2.45 17.12
C LEU A 253 24.99 -1.48 15.99
N ASP A 254 26.15 -1.70 15.35
CA ASP A 254 26.65 -0.90 14.22
C ASP A 254 26.33 -1.48 12.82
N THR A 255 25.84 -2.72 12.71
CA THR A 255 25.39 -3.35 11.43
C THR A 255 23.88 -3.25 11.16
N ALA A 256 23.08 -2.91 12.19
CA ALA A 256 21.67 -2.57 12.04
C ALA A 256 21.40 -1.42 11.02
N PRO A 257 22.21 -0.34 10.95
CA PRO A 257 22.01 0.74 9.97
C PRO A 257 22.02 0.25 8.52
N ASP A 258 22.97 -0.62 8.16
CA ASP A 258 23.13 -1.10 6.78
C ASP A 258 21.95 -1.97 6.34
N THR A 259 21.43 -2.81 7.24
CA THR A 259 20.26 -3.65 6.98
C THR A 259 19.01 -2.80 6.72
N PHE A 260 18.76 -1.78 7.54
CA PHE A 260 17.61 -0.87 7.33
C PHE A 260 17.78 -0.02 6.07
N VAL A 261 18.99 0.39 5.72
CA VAL A 261 19.28 1.12 4.48
C VAL A 261 19.01 0.24 3.26
N VAL A 262 19.45 -1.02 3.27
CA VAL A 262 19.18 -1.98 2.18
C VAL A 262 17.68 -2.26 2.07
N ILE A 263 16.99 -2.58 3.17
CA ILE A 263 15.54 -2.80 3.16
C ILE A 263 14.82 -1.55 2.64
N GLY A 264 15.22 -0.36 3.12
CA GLY A 264 14.66 0.92 2.68
C GLY A 264 14.88 1.19 1.19
N LEU A 265 16.07 0.90 0.66
CA LEU A 265 16.41 1.02 -0.76
C LEU A 265 15.57 0.07 -1.61
N VAL A 266 15.50 -1.20 -1.21
CA VAL A 266 14.75 -2.24 -1.94
C VAL A 266 13.25 -1.90 -1.98
N ILE A 267 12.68 -1.52 -0.84
CA ILE A 267 11.27 -1.08 -0.76
C ILE A 267 11.06 0.19 -1.60
N SER A 268 11.98 1.15 -1.56
CA SER A 268 11.88 2.38 -2.36
C SER A 268 11.91 2.10 -3.86
N LEU A 269 12.79 1.19 -4.31
CA LEU A 269 12.90 0.84 -5.73
C LEU A 269 11.67 0.07 -6.22
N HIS A 270 11.12 -0.82 -5.38
CA HIS A 270 9.83 -1.46 -5.62
C HIS A 270 8.68 -0.44 -5.78
N ILE A 271 8.58 0.48 -4.83
CA ILE A 271 7.58 1.57 -4.84
C ILE A 271 7.75 2.48 -6.06
N ALA A 272 8.99 2.79 -6.44
CA ALA A 272 9.27 3.53 -7.67
C ALA A 272 8.74 2.78 -8.90
N GLY A 273 8.93 1.45 -8.95
CA GLY A 273 8.31 0.60 -9.96
C GLY A 273 6.78 0.67 -9.99
N MET A 274 6.13 0.77 -8.83
CA MET A 274 4.67 0.90 -8.72
C MET A 274 4.14 2.25 -9.24
N TYR A 275 4.73 3.36 -8.78
CA TYR A 275 4.11 4.68 -8.90
C TYR A 275 4.84 5.63 -9.85
N ALA A 276 6.19 5.60 -9.88
CA ALA A 276 6.98 6.54 -10.67
C ALA A 276 6.74 6.35 -12.17
N LEU A 277 6.55 5.10 -12.59
CA LEU A 277 6.32 4.71 -13.99
C LEU A 277 4.83 4.61 -14.34
N SER A 278 3.92 5.04 -13.45
CA SER A 278 2.48 5.01 -13.73
C SER A 278 2.05 5.87 -14.93
N PRO A 279 2.65 7.04 -15.25
CA PRO A 279 2.32 7.78 -16.47
C PRO A 279 2.72 7.01 -17.75
N VAL A 280 3.83 6.28 -17.70
CA VAL A 280 4.29 5.41 -18.78
C VAL A 280 3.28 4.29 -18.99
N MET A 281 2.79 3.67 -17.92
CA MET A 281 1.74 2.65 -18.01
C MET A 281 0.44 3.20 -18.59
N GLY A 282 0.07 4.45 -18.27
CA GLY A 282 -1.05 5.14 -18.91
C GLY A 282 -0.87 5.26 -20.43
N HIS A 283 0.30 5.74 -20.88
CA HIS A 283 0.62 5.85 -22.30
C HIS A 283 0.64 4.49 -23.02
N LEU A 284 1.20 3.45 -22.38
CA LEU A 284 1.19 2.09 -22.92
C LEU A 284 -0.22 1.52 -22.99
N ALA A 285 -1.10 1.85 -22.04
CA ALA A 285 -2.50 1.39 -22.04
C ALA A 285 -3.26 1.91 -23.26
N ASP A 286 -3.00 3.17 -23.64
CA ASP A 286 -3.58 3.80 -24.83
C ASP A 286 -3.01 3.21 -26.12
N ARG A 287 -1.70 2.89 -26.15
CA ARG A 287 -1.04 2.38 -27.37
C ARG A 287 -1.26 0.88 -27.62
N TRP A 288 -1.17 0.05 -26.59
CA TRP A 288 -1.27 -1.42 -26.70
C TRP A 288 -2.67 -1.95 -26.42
N GLY A 289 -3.54 -1.10 -25.89
CA GLY A 289 -4.88 -1.47 -25.45
C GLY A 289 -4.90 -2.02 -24.02
N ARG A 290 -5.93 -1.64 -23.27
CA ARG A 290 -6.05 -1.92 -21.83
C ARG A 290 -6.01 -3.41 -21.48
N VAL A 291 -6.63 -4.28 -22.30
CA VAL A 291 -6.69 -5.73 -22.03
C VAL A 291 -5.32 -6.37 -22.14
N ARG A 292 -4.55 -6.06 -23.21
CA ARG A 292 -3.22 -6.63 -23.43
C ARG A 292 -2.24 -6.20 -22.35
N LEU A 293 -2.26 -4.93 -21.97
CA LEU A 293 -1.40 -4.42 -20.90
C LEU A 293 -1.76 -5.02 -19.54
N THR A 294 -3.04 -5.21 -19.24
CA THR A 294 -3.48 -5.87 -18.00
C THR A 294 -2.97 -7.31 -17.93
N ALA A 295 -3.12 -8.07 -19.02
CA ALA A 295 -2.62 -9.45 -19.10
C ALA A 295 -1.09 -9.52 -18.99
N ALA A 296 -0.37 -8.61 -19.64
CA ALA A 296 1.08 -8.50 -19.53
C ALA A 296 1.51 -8.21 -18.08
N GLY A 297 0.85 -7.28 -17.40
CA GLY A 297 1.11 -6.95 -15.99
C GLY A 297 0.91 -8.15 -15.06
N LEU A 298 -0.17 -8.92 -15.23
CA LEU A 298 -0.39 -10.17 -14.49
C LEU A 298 0.71 -11.21 -14.77
N GLY A 299 1.14 -11.34 -16.02
CA GLY A 299 2.27 -12.21 -16.38
C GLY A 299 3.59 -11.77 -15.71
N THR A 300 3.86 -10.46 -15.67
CA THR A 300 5.02 -9.90 -14.97
C THR A 300 4.96 -10.17 -13.47
N LEU A 301 3.79 -10.10 -12.83
CA LEU A 301 3.63 -10.43 -11.42
C LEU A 301 3.99 -11.89 -11.11
N VAL A 302 3.58 -12.83 -11.97
CA VAL A 302 3.95 -14.25 -11.83
C VAL A 302 5.46 -14.42 -11.98
N ALA A 303 6.06 -13.83 -13.02
CA ALA A 303 7.50 -13.88 -13.23
C ALA A 303 8.29 -13.29 -12.06
N ALA A 304 7.82 -12.17 -11.50
CA ALA A 304 8.40 -11.54 -10.33
C ALA A 304 8.37 -12.44 -9.09
N CYS A 305 7.24 -13.12 -8.83
CA CYS A 305 7.12 -14.07 -7.72
C CYS A 305 8.07 -15.26 -7.89
N LEU A 306 8.16 -15.82 -9.11
CA LEU A 306 9.09 -16.91 -9.41
C LEU A 306 10.55 -16.50 -9.24
N LEU A 307 10.91 -15.30 -9.71
CA LEU A 307 12.27 -14.77 -9.59
C LEU A 307 12.65 -14.52 -8.13
N ALA A 308 11.78 -13.88 -7.35
CA ALA A 308 12.01 -13.64 -5.93
C ALA A 308 12.08 -14.95 -5.13
N GLY A 309 11.24 -15.93 -5.46
CA GLY A 309 11.26 -17.25 -4.82
C GLY A 309 12.51 -18.06 -5.13
N ALA A 310 12.94 -18.10 -6.40
CA ALA A 310 14.17 -18.78 -6.81
C ALA A 310 15.43 -18.09 -6.25
N GLY A 311 15.40 -16.76 -6.16
CA GLY A 311 16.49 -15.94 -5.66
C GLY A 311 16.51 -15.70 -4.16
N ARG A 312 15.77 -16.46 -3.34
CA ARG A 312 15.56 -16.16 -1.91
C ARG A 312 16.84 -15.96 -1.08
N GLY A 313 17.96 -16.55 -1.49
CA GLY A 313 19.27 -16.40 -0.83
C GLY A 313 20.10 -15.21 -1.33
N SER A 314 19.64 -14.44 -2.30
CA SER A 314 20.38 -13.35 -2.94
C SER A 314 19.59 -12.05 -2.93
N VAL A 315 20.05 -11.08 -2.14
CA VAL A 315 19.42 -9.74 -2.02
C VAL A 315 19.26 -9.06 -3.39
N PRO A 316 20.25 -9.06 -4.31
CA PRO A 316 20.06 -8.49 -5.64
C PRO A 316 18.93 -9.14 -6.46
N VAL A 317 18.82 -10.48 -6.43
CA VAL A 317 17.78 -11.19 -7.20
C VAL A 317 16.39 -10.91 -6.62
N VAL A 318 16.26 -10.91 -5.29
CA VAL A 318 15.03 -10.49 -4.60
C VAL A 318 14.70 -9.05 -4.97
N THR A 319 15.68 -8.15 -4.99
CA THR A 319 15.49 -6.74 -5.38
C THR A 319 14.92 -6.64 -6.79
N VAL A 320 15.52 -7.29 -7.79
CA VAL A 320 15.01 -7.29 -9.17
C VAL A 320 13.59 -7.86 -9.24
N GLY A 321 13.32 -8.95 -8.51
CA GLY A 321 11.98 -9.52 -8.39
C GLY A 321 10.97 -8.51 -7.87
N LEU A 322 11.31 -7.76 -6.82
CA LEU A 322 10.45 -6.74 -6.23
C LEU A 322 10.21 -5.54 -7.16
N VAL A 323 11.22 -5.11 -7.92
CA VAL A 323 11.02 -4.05 -8.93
C VAL A 323 10.05 -4.51 -10.02
N LEU A 324 10.25 -5.72 -10.55
CA LEU A 324 9.33 -6.31 -11.54
C LEU A 324 7.92 -6.47 -10.98
N LEU A 325 7.81 -6.82 -9.70
CA LEU A 325 6.53 -6.92 -9.01
C LEU A 325 5.81 -5.56 -8.98
N GLY A 326 6.54 -4.47 -8.68
CA GLY A 326 6.00 -3.11 -8.71
C GLY A 326 5.53 -2.69 -10.11
N LEU A 327 6.34 -2.98 -11.14
CA LEU A 327 6.01 -2.71 -12.54
C LEU A 327 4.77 -3.48 -13.01
N GLY A 328 4.69 -4.78 -12.71
CA GLY A 328 3.56 -5.63 -13.04
C GLY A 328 2.27 -5.15 -12.37
N TRP A 329 2.36 -4.76 -11.09
CA TRP A 329 1.26 -4.16 -10.36
C TRP A 329 0.78 -2.86 -11.00
N SER A 330 1.71 -1.97 -11.36
CA SER A 330 1.39 -0.69 -12.02
C SER A 330 0.64 -0.90 -13.33
N ALA A 331 1.17 -1.78 -14.20
CA ALA A 331 0.56 -2.11 -15.49
C ALA A 331 -0.86 -2.68 -15.33
N ALA A 332 -1.05 -3.67 -14.44
CA ALA A 332 -2.34 -4.31 -14.22
C ALA A 332 -3.38 -3.36 -13.61
N THR A 333 -2.98 -2.55 -12.62
CA THR A 333 -3.90 -1.68 -11.89
C THR A 333 -4.30 -0.44 -12.69
N VAL A 334 -3.37 0.21 -13.39
CA VAL A 334 -3.65 1.39 -14.22
C VAL A 334 -4.55 1.01 -15.40
N ALA A 335 -4.17 -0.01 -16.18
CA ALA A 335 -4.94 -0.45 -17.34
C ALA A 335 -6.31 -1.05 -16.95
N GLY A 336 -6.35 -1.85 -15.89
CA GLY A 336 -7.59 -2.43 -15.38
C GLY A 336 -8.58 -1.39 -14.87
N SER A 337 -8.11 -0.39 -14.11
CA SER A 337 -8.96 0.70 -13.59
C SER A 337 -9.50 1.59 -14.72
N ALA A 338 -8.69 1.87 -15.75
CA ALA A 338 -9.13 2.58 -16.95
C ALA A 338 -10.23 1.81 -17.69
N ARG A 339 -10.06 0.49 -17.85
CA ARG A 339 -11.04 -0.37 -18.51
C ARG A 339 -12.38 -0.41 -17.79
N VAL A 340 -12.39 -0.49 -16.46
CA VAL A 340 -13.62 -0.42 -15.66
C VAL A 340 -14.34 0.92 -15.87
N SER A 341 -13.58 2.01 -15.91
CA SER A 341 -14.13 3.37 -16.05
C SER A 341 -14.74 3.63 -17.44
N GLU A 342 -14.28 2.93 -18.48
CA GLU A 342 -14.88 3.00 -19.82
C GLU A 342 -16.17 2.19 -19.95
N LEU A 343 -16.26 1.08 -19.21
CA LEU A 343 -17.38 0.16 -19.28
C LEU A 343 -18.57 0.61 -18.43
N VAL A 344 -18.36 1.47 -17.42
CA VAL A 344 -19.40 1.93 -16.49
C VAL A 344 -19.51 3.46 -16.55
N ARG A 345 -20.65 3.96 -17.04
CA ARG A 345 -20.98 5.40 -17.10
C ARG A 345 -21.94 5.80 -15.97
N GLY A 346 -21.93 7.08 -15.57
CA GLY A 346 -22.87 7.62 -14.58
C GLY A 346 -22.50 7.37 -13.11
N PRO A 347 -23.45 7.49 -12.16
CA PRO A 347 -23.21 7.36 -10.71
C PRO A 347 -22.66 6.00 -10.29
N ASP A 348 -23.00 4.95 -11.03
CA ASP A 348 -22.55 3.57 -10.77
C ASP A 348 -21.03 3.43 -10.85
N ARG A 349 -20.34 4.32 -11.59
CA ARG A 349 -18.87 4.35 -11.69
C ARG A 349 -18.21 4.43 -10.32
N VAL A 350 -18.79 5.24 -9.42
CA VAL A 350 -18.21 5.53 -8.09
C VAL A 350 -18.27 4.29 -7.20
N LEU A 351 -19.30 3.45 -7.36
CA LEU A 351 -19.41 2.22 -6.60
C LEU A 351 -18.55 1.11 -7.17
N VAL A 352 -18.54 0.93 -8.50
CA VAL A 352 -17.74 -0.14 -9.13
C VAL A 352 -16.25 0.08 -8.91
N GLN A 353 -15.79 1.33 -8.94
CA GLN A 353 -14.40 1.70 -8.63
C GLN A 353 -14.00 1.46 -7.16
N ALA A 354 -14.99 1.29 -6.27
CA ALA A 354 -14.80 1.16 -4.84
C ALA A 354 -14.98 -0.27 -4.33
N VAL A 355 -15.13 -1.28 -5.20
CA VAL A 355 -15.23 -2.70 -4.81
C VAL A 355 -13.83 -3.35 -4.76
N PRO A 356 -13.30 -3.71 -3.57
CA PRO A 356 -12.35 -4.80 -3.41
C PRO A 356 -13.15 -6.12 -3.31
N GLY A 357 -12.75 -7.16 -4.05
CA GLY A 357 -13.62 -8.29 -4.38
C GLY A 357 -14.25 -9.09 -3.21
N GLY A 358 -15.52 -9.51 -3.42
CA GLY A 358 -16.21 -10.71 -2.88
C GLY A 358 -16.67 -10.74 -1.40
N PRO A 359 -17.61 -11.61 -0.96
CA PRO A 359 -18.10 -12.86 -1.57
C PRO A 359 -19.63 -13.00 -1.71
N GLY A 360 -20.08 -14.20 -2.12
CA GLY A 360 -21.38 -14.53 -2.69
C GLY A 360 -22.61 -14.58 -1.75
N ALA A 361 -23.76 -14.51 -2.41
CA ALA A 361 -24.87 -15.44 -2.27
C ALA A 361 -25.47 -15.64 -3.68
#